data_AF-A0A660UXN2-F1
#
_entry.id   AF-A0A660UXN2-F1
#
_cell.length_a   1.000
_cell.length_b   1.000
_cell.length_c   1.000
_cell.angle_alpha   90.00
_cell.angle_beta   90.00
_cell.angle_gamma   90.00
#
_symmetry.space_group_name_H-M   'P 1'
#
loop_
_entity.id
_entity.type
_entity.pdbx_description
1 polymer ?
#
loop_
_entity_poly.entity_id
_entity_poly.type
_entity_poly.pdbx_seq_one_letter_code
_entity_poly.pdbx_strand_id
1 'polypeptide(L)'
;MGCSSMLAEKLVKAPNYGKSVEQLGKLSQNELKKWQMDQQYRVAVNSSCASLHIGIIEPKQEWAINPGTLWYEALKKPFKNMANQQPETKMPEILYWQKFPEDGNDGKTAFSFSKNPQKDHVLWEKPKGSIICLHGLQMNKNILASTWGQILAVHGYRVILVDLRGHGRSTGDYLTYGRVESRDISQIIDDMEDKDLLNGRLIIMGGSYGAAVAVQTAAIDNRVDAVIAMEPFTSLKEVAPDFARQRLGLLAMLIGKKEIYKIVDKAGSIAKFDPDTDTPLKAVQQIEIPILFIHGKDDKHIPFRHSQDLNAAACCGKLVIIDGKNHMNLAFEDTYPLRDEIINWLEDDREPTGGKGDLD
;
A
#
# COMPACT_ATOMS: atom_id res chain seq x y z
N MET A 1 21.92 -15.24 -23.30
CA MET A 1 20.49 -14.88 -23.13
C MET A 1 20.16 -13.74 -24.08
N GLY A 2 19.04 -13.77 -24.80
CA GLY A 2 18.63 -12.66 -25.67
C GLY A 2 18.15 -11.44 -24.87
N CYS A 3 18.15 -10.25 -25.48
CA CYS A 3 17.78 -8.97 -24.85
C CYS A 3 16.38 -9.03 -24.18
N SER A 4 15.41 -9.70 -24.81
CA SER A 4 14.06 -9.88 -24.24
C SER A 4 14.03 -10.74 -22.97
N SER A 5 14.92 -11.75 -22.83
CA SER A 5 15.03 -12.53 -21.59
C SER A 5 15.50 -11.66 -20.43
N MET A 6 16.49 -10.79 -20.69
CA MET A 6 17.04 -9.93 -19.64
C MET A 6 16.04 -8.86 -19.19
N LEU A 7 15.26 -8.29 -20.11
CA LEU A 7 14.19 -7.35 -19.76
C LEU A 7 13.08 -8.04 -18.98
N ALA A 8 12.69 -9.25 -19.40
CA ALA A 8 11.69 -10.04 -18.68
C ALA A 8 12.17 -10.39 -17.26
N GLU A 9 13.41 -10.87 -17.10
CA GLU A 9 13.96 -11.15 -15.77
C GLU A 9 13.98 -9.88 -14.91
N LYS A 10 14.43 -8.74 -15.44
CA LYS A 10 14.43 -7.46 -14.69
C LYS A 10 13.04 -6.99 -14.25
N LEU A 11 11.98 -7.39 -14.94
CA LEU A 11 10.62 -7.01 -14.59
C LEU A 11 10.11 -7.75 -13.35
N VAL A 12 10.57 -8.98 -13.14
CA VAL A 12 10.08 -9.86 -12.06
C VAL A 12 11.12 -10.12 -10.98
N LYS A 13 12.38 -9.83 -11.22
CA LYS A 13 13.45 -10.01 -10.22
C LYS A 13 13.22 -9.07 -9.04
N ALA A 14 13.07 -9.63 -7.86
CA ALA A 14 12.84 -8.88 -6.64
C ALA A 14 14.08 -8.04 -6.24
N PRO A 15 13.89 -6.90 -5.55
CA PRO A 15 14.99 -6.13 -4.97
C PRO A 15 15.91 -6.97 -4.06
N ASN A 16 15.34 -7.89 -3.28
CA ASN A 16 16.05 -8.77 -2.37
C ASN A 16 16.41 -10.14 -2.97
N TYR A 17 16.49 -10.26 -4.30
CA TYR A 17 16.84 -11.52 -4.96
C TYR A 17 18.09 -12.19 -4.35
N GLY A 18 17.96 -13.45 -3.95
CA GLY A 18 19.04 -14.25 -3.37
C GLY A 18 19.48 -13.81 -1.96
N LYS A 19 18.76 -12.89 -1.30
CA LYS A 19 19.06 -12.48 0.07
C LYS A 19 18.41 -13.43 1.07
N SER A 20 19.19 -13.87 2.06
CA SER A 20 18.69 -14.71 3.16
C SER A 20 18.08 -13.88 4.29
N VAL A 21 17.35 -14.55 5.19
CA VAL A 21 16.79 -13.93 6.40
C VAL A 21 17.87 -13.31 7.27
N GLU A 22 19.02 -13.97 7.41
CA GLU A 22 20.16 -13.51 8.21
C GLU A 22 20.76 -12.23 7.63
N GLN A 23 20.86 -12.15 6.30
CA GLN A 23 21.39 -10.97 5.61
C GLN A 23 20.46 -9.75 5.73
N LEU A 24 19.14 -9.98 5.74
CA LEU A 24 18.14 -8.92 5.85
C LEU A 24 17.87 -8.52 7.31
N GLY A 25 18.08 -9.44 8.25
CA GLY A 25 17.97 -9.21 9.69
C GLY A 25 16.56 -8.84 10.15
N LYS A 26 16.51 -8.13 11.28
CA LYS A 26 15.31 -7.56 11.90
C LYS A 26 15.52 -6.07 12.19
N LEU A 27 14.48 -5.36 12.58
CA LEU A 27 14.64 -3.99 13.08
C LEU A 27 15.32 -4.02 14.45
N SER A 28 16.26 -3.11 14.68
CA SER A 28 16.79 -2.83 16.02
C SER A 28 15.73 -2.15 16.90
N GLN A 29 15.95 -2.11 18.22
CA GLN A 29 15.06 -1.37 19.14
C GLN A 29 15.00 0.13 18.81
N ASN A 30 16.12 0.71 18.35
CA ASN A 30 16.15 2.10 17.92
C ASN A 30 15.32 2.32 16.64
N GLU A 31 15.34 1.36 15.71
CA GLU A 31 14.51 1.44 14.51
C GLU A 31 13.02 1.28 14.81
N LEU A 32 12.64 0.32 15.67
CA LEU A 32 11.26 0.18 16.13
C LEU A 32 10.75 1.49 16.74
N LYS A 33 11.55 2.09 17.64
CA LYS A 33 11.24 3.38 18.25
C LYS A 33 11.17 4.52 17.22
N LYS A 34 12.08 4.56 16.24
CA LYS A 34 12.11 5.55 15.17
C LYS A 34 10.83 5.52 14.34
N TRP A 35 10.36 4.32 14.00
CA TRP A 35 9.16 4.12 13.19
C TRP A 35 7.88 3.98 14.01
N GLN A 36 7.99 4.14 15.33
CA GLN A 36 6.88 4.02 16.28
C GLN A 36 6.10 2.70 16.13
N MET A 37 6.83 1.61 15.85
CA MET A 37 6.31 0.25 15.83
C MET A 37 6.49 -0.37 17.21
N ASP A 38 5.41 -0.93 17.75
CA ASP A 38 5.42 -1.56 19.06
C ASP A 38 6.01 -2.98 18.99
N GLN A 39 5.74 -3.68 17.88
CA GLN A 39 6.15 -5.07 17.69
C GLN A 39 6.63 -5.33 16.26
N GLN A 40 7.37 -6.41 16.07
CA GLN A 40 7.73 -6.92 14.74
C GLN A 40 7.72 -8.44 14.75
N TYR A 41 7.36 -9.02 13.62
CA TYR A 41 7.33 -10.46 13.43
C TYR A 41 7.94 -10.84 12.09
N ARG A 42 8.29 -12.12 12.01
CA ARG A 42 8.72 -12.76 10.78
C ARG A 42 7.83 -13.95 10.52
N VAL A 43 7.10 -13.89 9.42
CA VAL A 43 6.13 -14.92 9.00
C VAL A 43 6.78 -15.76 7.91
N ALA A 44 6.77 -17.08 8.03
CA ALA A 44 7.20 -17.97 6.96
C ALA A 44 6.01 -18.18 6.00
N VAL A 45 6.24 -18.05 4.69
CA VAL A 45 5.21 -18.22 3.67
C VAL A 45 5.59 -19.34 2.70
N ASN A 46 4.74 -20.36 2.62
CA ASN A 46 5.02 -21.66 2.01
C ASN A 46 4.91 -21.66 0.48
N SER A 47 4.36 -20.61 -0.10
CA SER A 47 4.15 -20.46 -1.54
C SER A 47 5.45 -20.45 -2.36
N SER A 48 6.63 -20.28 -1.72
CA SER A 48 7.96 -20.34 -2.39
C SER A 48 9.16 -20.18 -1.43
N CYS A 49 9.08 -20.73 -0.21
CA CYS A 49 10.14 -20.63 0.81
C CYS A 49 10.58 -19.17 1.09
N ALA A 50 9.65 -18.23 1.02
CA ALA A 50 9.91 -16.84 1.39
C ALA A 50 9.51 -16.61 2.85
N SER A 51 9.98 -15.49 3.39
CA SER A 51 9.60 -15.05 4.72
C SER A 51 9.35 -13.56 4.69
N LEU A 52 8.18 -13.17 5.19
CA LEU A 52 7.76 -11.78 5.25
C LEU A 52 8.09 -11.17 6.63
N HIS A 53 8.58 -9.94 6.62
CA HIS A 53 8.81 -9.14 7.82
C HIS A 53 7.68 -8.14 8.00
N ILE A 54 7.08 -8.15 9.18
CA ILE A 54 5.97 -7.25 9.51
C ILE A 54 6.31 -6.41 10.75
N GLY A 55 5.74 -5.22 10.81
CA GLY A 55 5.72 -4.37 12.00
C GLY A 55 4.29 -4.09 12.44
N ILE A 56 4.05 -3.97 13.73
CA ILE A 56 2.72 -3.67 14.28
C ILE A 56 2.77 -2.34 15.03
N ILE A 57 1.75 -1.52 14.81
CA ILE A 57 1.46 -0.30 15.58
C ILE A 57 0.12 -0.52 16.28
N GLU A 58 0.13 -0.44 17.60
CA GLU A 58 -1.06 -0.57 18.43
C GLU A 58 -1.74 0.80 18.64
N PRO A 59 -3.07 0.87 18.63
CA PRO A 59 -3.77 2.08 19.03
C PRO A 59 -3.54 2.34 20.53
N LYS A 60 -3.13 3.55 20.89
CA LYS A 60 -2.86 3.92 22.30
C LYS A 60 -4.08 4.58 22.92
N GLN A 61 -4.44 4.15 24.13
CA GLN A 61 -5.58 4.71 24.88
C GLN A 61 -5.45 6.22 25.11
N GLU A 62 -4.23 6.72 25.33
CA GLU A 62 -3.95 8.15 25.53
C GLU A 62 -4.38 9.02 24.34
N TRP A 63 -4.43 8.46 23.12
CA TRP A 63 -4.84 9.18 21.92
C TRP A 63 -6.35 9.39 21.83
N ALA A 64 -7.16 8.54 22.47
CA ALA A 64 -8.61 8.69 22.56
C ALA A 64 -9.04 9.89 23.43
N ILE A 65 -8.15 10.37 24.31
CA ILE A 65 -8.43 11.41 25.31
C ILE A 65 -8.10 12.82 24.78
N ASN A 66 -7.11 12.97 23.89
CA ASN A 66 -6.71 14.28 23.35
C ASN A 66 -6.13 14.18 21.92
N PRO A 67 -6.98 13.95 20.90
CA PRO A 67 -6.53 13.73 19.54
C PRO A 67 -5.87 14.96 18.90
N GLY A 68 -6.15 16.19 19.35
CA GLY A 68 -5.54 17.39 18.75
C GLY A 68 -4.09 17.66 19.19
N THR A 69 -3.77 17.39 20.47
CA THR A 69 -2.52 17.86 21.08
C THR A 69 -1.39 16.83 21.02
N LEU A 70 -1.71 15.54 21.20
CA LEU A 70 -0.75 14.43 21.13
C LEU A 70 -0.42 14.02 19.69
N TRP A 71 -1.37 14.17 18.77
CA TRP A 71 -1.22 13.92 17.34
C TRP A 71 -0.19 14.85 16.67
N TYR A 72 -0.22 16.14 17.04
CA TYR A 72 0.75 17.12 16.57
C TYR A 72 2.19 16.84 17.09
N GLU A 73 2.32 16.36 18.32
CA GLU A 73 3.61 15.94 18.91
C GLU A 73 4.15 14.63 18.28
N ALA A 74 3.29 13.66 17.99
CA ALA A 74 3.66 12.38 17.39
C ALA A 74 4.17 12.52 15.95
N LEU A 75 3.61 13.46 15.17
CA LEU A 75 4.03 13.75 13.81
C LEU A 75 5.31 14.61 13.76
N LYS A 76 5.60 15.50 14.72
CA LYS A 76 6.84 16.31 14.71
C LYS A 76 8.14 15.50 14.82
N LYS A 77 8.12 14.35 15.51
CA LYS A 77 9.32 13.56 15.82
C LYS A 77 9.98 12.88 14.61
N PRO A 78 9.26 12.22 13.68
CA PRO A 78 9.88 11.60 12.51
C PRO A 78 10.36 12.61 11.45
N PHE A 79 9.63 13.71 11.20
CA PHE A 79 9.97 14.65 10.13
C PHE A 79 11.19 15.55 10.46
N LYS A 80 11.41 15.92 11.73
CA LYS A 80 12.62 16.68 12.14
C LYS A 80 13.94 15.96 11.84
N ASN A 81 13.93 14.62 11.84
CA ASN A 81 15.12 13.80 11.61
C ASN A 81 15.37 13.44 10.13
N MET A 82 14.34 13.56 9.27
CA MET A 82 14.49 13.34 7.82
C MET A 82 15.06 14.54 7.08
N ALA A 83 14.84 15.76 7.56
CA ALA A 83 15.39 16.98 6.95
C ALA A 83 16.93 17.08 7.00
N ASN A 84 17.60 16.29 7.86
CA ASN A 84 19.04 16.41 8.13
C ASN A 84 19.90 15.20 7.69
N GLN A 85 19.36 14.25 6.93
CA GLN A 85 20.11 13.03 6.58
C GLN A 85 20.05 12.72 5.07
N GLN A 86 21.20 12.79 4.40
CA GLN A 86 21.38 12.16 3.09
C GLN A 86 21.35 10.63 3.25
N PRO A 87 20.65 9.88 2.39
CA PRO A 87 20.56 8.42 2.51
C PRO A 87 21.88 7.72 2.14
N GLU A 88 22.42 6.90 3.05
CA GLU A 88 23.68 6.14 2.92
C GLU A 88 23.63 4.94 1.93
N THR A 89 22.56 4.79 1.16
CA THR A 89 22.50 3.81 0.07
C THR A 89 22.03 4.52 -1.19
N LYS A 90 22.82 4.40 -2.28
CA LYS A 90 22.49 4.93 -3.60
C LYS A 90 21.20 4.26 -4.10
N MET A 91 20.05 4.83 -3.72
CA MET A 91 18.81 4.67 -4.46
C MET A 91 19.05 5.11 -5.90
N PRO A 92 18.46 4.45 -6.92
CA PRO A 92 18.57 4.91 -8.29
C PRO A 92 18.13 6.38 -8.35
N GLU A 93 18.92 7.21 -9.06
CA GLU A 93 18.87 8.69 -9.13
C GLU A 93 17.50 9.32 -9.51
N ILE A 94 16.45 8.51 -9.67
CA ILE A 94 15.11 8.92 -10.10
C ILE A 94 14.31 9.59 -8.96
N LEU A 95 14.71 9.41 -7.69
CA LEU A 95 14.05 10.06 -6.53
C LEU A 95 14.63 11.45 -6.16
N TYR A 96 15.62 11.96 -6.90
CA TYR A 96 16.31 13.21 -6.54
C TYR A 96 15.77 14.50 -7.16
N TRP A 97 14.61 14.49 -7.81
CA TRP A 97 14.03 15.71 -8.38
C TRP A 97 12.70 16.09 -7.73
N GLN A 98 12.77 16.54 -6.48
CA GLN A 98 11.98 17.69 -6.02
C GLN A 98 12.69 18.28 -4.80
N LYS A 99 13.41 19.38 -5.04
CA LYS A 99 13.72 20.33 -3.97
C LYS A 99 12.39 20.63 -3.27
N PHE A 100 12.32 20.38 -1.96
CA PHE A 100 11.35 21.04 -1.11
C PHE A 100 11.43 22.53 -1.41
N PRO A 101 10.32 23.21 -1.73
CA PRO A 101 10.33 24.66 -1.76
C PRO A 101 10.80 25.14 -0.37
N GLU A 102 11.92 25.86 -0.32
CA GLU A 102 12.32 26.66 0.84
C GLU A 102 11.40 27.89 0.89
N ASP A 103 10.10 27.64 1.03
CA ASP A 103 9.11 28.69 1.17
C ASP A 103 8.95 28.88 2.66
N GLY A 104 9.66 29.87 3.20
CA GLY A 104 9.59 30.31 4.58
C GLY A 104 8.20 30.83 4.94
N ASN A 105 7.26 29.90 5.14
CA ASN A 105 5.96 30.19 5.72
C ASN A 105 5.92 29.54 7.10
N ASP A 106 6.35 30.34 8.05
CA ASP A 106 6.45 30.10 9.48
C ASP A 106 5.12 29.59 10.05
N GLY A 107 4.98 28.27 10.14
CA GLY A 107 4.31 27.56 11.24
C GLY A 107 2.90 27.99 11.65
N LYS A 108 2.12 28.64 10.77
CA LYS A 108 0.77 29.14 11.08
C LYS A 108 -0.21 28.91 9.93
N THR A 109 -0.43 27.66 9.56
CA THR A 109 -1.73 27.24 8.99
C THR A 109 -2.58 26.76 10.16
N ALA A 110 -3.47 27.63 10.61
CA ALA A 110 -4.40 27.38 11.71
C ALA A 110 -5.40 26.29 11.31
N PHE A 111 -5.44 25.21 12.11
CA PHE A 111 -6.43 24.15 12.04
C PHE A 111 -7.77 24.71 12.55
N SER A 112 -8.79 24.74 11.70
CA SER A 112 -10.17 25.00 12.12
C SER A 112 -10.85 23.66 12.39
N PHE A 113 -10.80 23.18 13.64
CA PHE A 113 -11.71 22.12 14.08
C PHE A 113 -13.12 22.71 14.24
N SER A 114 -14.13 21.96 13.78
CA SER A 114 -15.52 22.16 14.15
C SER A 114 -15.62 22.35 15.67
N LYS A 115 -16.22 23.47 16.10
CA LYS A 115 -16.32 23.92 17.50
C LYS A 115 -17.24 23.07 18.39
N ASN A 116 -17.42 21.79 18.09
CA ASN A 116 -18.30 20.94 18.88
C ASN A 116 -17.64 19.60 19.26
N PRO A 117 -16.72 19.58 20.24
CA PRO A 117 -16.29 18.36 20.89
C PRO A 117 -17.39 17.98 21.89
N GLN A 118 -18.46 17.34 21.45
CA GLN A 118 -19.41 16.73 22.36
C GLN A 118 -19.41 15.21 22.22
N LYS A 119 -18.90 14.61 23.31
CA LYS A 119 -19.41 13.44 24.03
C LYS A 119 -19.45 12.13 23.25
N ASP A 120 -18.35 11.40 23.35
CA ASP A 120 -18.26 10.10 24.04
C ASP A 120 -16.84 9.55 23.81
N HIS A 121 -15.93 9.78 24.76
CA HIS A 121 -14.55 9.29 24.66
C HIS A 121 -14.53 7.78 24.90
N VAL A 122 -14.61 6.98 23.84
CA VAL A 122 -14.41 5.54 23.93
C VAL A 122 -12.92 5.26 24.11
N LEU A 123 -12.52 4.86 25.32
CA LEU A 123 -11.23 4.22 25.53
C LEU A 123 -11.25 2.87 24.80
N TRP A 124 -10.31 2.63 23.88
CA TRP A 124 -10.21 1.34 23.20
C TRP A 124 -9.66 0.29 24.20
N GLU A 125 -10.54 -0.54 24.77
CA GLU A 125 -10.09 -1.74 25.51
C GLU A 125 -9.49 -2.78 24.55
N LYS A 126 -9.99 -2.81 23.31
CA LYS A 126 -9.45 -3.54 22.16
C LYS A 126 -9.48 -2.66 20.90
N PRO A 127 -8.61 -2.87 19.91
CA PRO A 127 -8.65 -2.13 18.64
C PRO A 127 -10.02 -2.21 17.97
N LYS A 128 -10.51 -1.16 17.30
CA LYS A 128 -11.79 -1.20 16.54
C LYS A 128 -11.78 -2.24 15.42
N GLY A 129 -10.61 -2.43 14.82
CA GLY A 129 -10.37 -3.20 13.62
C GLY A 129 -8.87 -3.40 13.42
N SER A 130 -8.51 -4.24 12.46
CA SER A 130 -7.13 -4.43 12.00
C SER A 130 -6.98 -3.97 10.56
N ILE A 131 -5.92 -3.21 10.27
CA ILE A 131 -5.59 -2.77 8.91
C ILE A 131 -4.22 -3.31 8.51
N ILE A 132 -4.19 -4.13 7.46
CA ILE A 132 -2.94 -4.57 6.83
C ILE A 132 -2.55 -3.55 5.75
N CYS A 133 -1.41 -2.88 5.91
CA CYS A 133 -0.93 -1.89 4.95
C CYS A 133 0.19 -2.43 4.06
N LEU A 134 0.03 -2.25 2.74
CA LEU A 134 0.90 -2.79 1.70
C LEU A 134 1.56 -1.68 0.86
N HIS A 135 2.88 -1.73 0.72
CA HIS A 135 3.65 -0.66 0.08
C HIS A 135 3.74 -0.82 -1.45
N GLY A 136 4.12 0.26 -2.15
CA GLY A 136 4.37 0.27 -3.59
C GLY A 136 5.64 -0.50 -4.00
N LEU A 137 5.84 -0.69 -5.30
CA LEU A 137 6.99 -1.40 -5.86
C LEU A 137 8.31 -0.69 -5.49
N GLN A 138 9.36 -1.45 -5.16
CA GLN A 138 10.68 -0.93 -4.75
C GLN A 138 10.68 -0.10 -3.46
N MET A 139 9.63 -0.21 -2.65
CA MET A 139 9.54 0.43 -1.33
C MET A 139 9.72 -0.57 -0.19
N ASN A 140 9.43 -0.15 1.04
CA ASN A 140 9.38 -1.01 2.22
C ASN A 140 8.33 -0.45 3.20
N LYS A 141 7.94 -1.24 4.20
CA LYS A 141 6.86 -0.92 5.15
C LYS A 141 7.11 0.34 6.00
N ASN A 142 8.35 0.79 6.15
CA ASN A 142 8.66 1.94 7.01
C ASN A 142 8.04 3.23 6.45
N ILE A 143 7.88 3.34 5.12
CA ILE A 143 7.20 4.50 4.52
C ILE A 143 5.74 4.58 4.98
N LEU A 144 5.07 3.44 5.09
CA LEU A 144 3.70 3.33 5.55
C LEU A 144 3.59 3.69 7.03
N ALA A 145 4.60 3.35 7.84
CA ALA A 145 4.65 3.75 9.25
C ALA A 145 4.63 5.28 9.39
N SER A 146 5.39 5.99 8.55
CA SER A 146 5.44 7.45 8.56
C SER A 146 4.25 8.14 7.91
N THR A 147 3.54 7.50 6.96
CA THR A 147 2.47 8.16 6.19
C THR A 147 1.07 7.80 6.65
N TRP A 148 0.84 6.56 7.08
CA TRP A 148 -0.50 6.04 7.42
C TRP A 148 -0.58 5.40 8.80
N GLY A 149 0.48 4.71 9.23
CA GLY A 149 0.44 3.85 10.41
C GLY A 149 0.01 4.57 11.69
N GLN A 150 0.56 5.76 11.95
CA GLN A 150 0.17 6.52 13.15
C GLN A 150 -1.24 7.10 13.04
N ILE A 151 -1.67 7.52 11.85
CA ILE A 151 -3.01 8.12 11.66
C ILE A 151 -4.07 7.05 11.92
N LEU A 152 -3.95 5.90 11.26
CA LEU A 152 -4.89 4.79 11.44
C LEU A 152 -4.92 4.29 12.90
N ALA A 153 -3.75 4.24 13.57
CA ALA A 153 -3.68 3.84 14.97
C ALA A 153 -4.32 4.86 15.93
N VAL A 154 -4.20 6.16 15.66
CA VAL A 154 -4.91 7.21 16.43
C VAL A 154 -6.42 7.09 16.28
N HIS A 155 -6.91 6.61 15.12
CA HIS A 155 -8.33 6.33 14.89
C HIS A 155 -8.82 5.00 15.48
N GLY A 156 -7.96 4.29 16.23
CA GLY A 156 -8.34 3.10 17.00
C GLY A 156 -8.08 1.77 16.28
N TYR A 157 -7.42 1.77 15.13
CA TYR A 157 -7.09 0.54 14.40
C TYR A 157 -5.74 -0.02 14.81
N ARG A 158 -5.62 -1.34 14.88
CA ARG A 158 -4.31 -1.99 14.87
C ARG A 158 -3.78 -1.98 13.46
N VAL A 159 -2.54 -1.52 13.28
CA VAL A 159 -1.93 -1.42 11.96
C VAL A 159 -0.82 -2.45 11.80
N ILE A 160 -0.97 -3.31 10.80
CA ILE A 160 -0.01 -4.35 10.44
C ILE A 160 0.68 -3.91 9.15
N LEU A 161 1.94 -3.52 9.26
CA LEU A 161 2.76 -3.01 8.16
C LEU A 161 3.57 -4.16 7.57
N VAL A 162 3.43 -4.43 6.28
CA VAL A 162 4.08 -5.59 5.64
C VAL A 162 5.18 -5.13 4.71
N ASP A 163 6.40 -5.66 4.89
CA ASP A 163 7.36 -5.68 3.79
C ASP A 163 6.89 -6.77 2.82
N LEU A 164 6.41 -6.38 1.64
CA LEU A 164 5.96 -7.34 0.63
C LEU A 164 7.12 -8.23 0.19
N ARG A 165 6.79 -9.40 -0.36
CA ARG A 165 7.74 -10.36 -0.92
C ARG A 165 8.88 -9.66 -1.66
N GLY A 166 10.11 -10.04 -1.33
CA GLY A 166 11.30 -9.54 -2.01
C GLY A 166 11.65 -8.07 -1.74
N HIS A 167 10.99 -7.40 -0.80
CA HIS A 167 11.22 -6.01 -0.43
C HIS A 167 11.59 -5.86 1.04
N GLY A 168 12.21 -4.72 1.40
CA GLY A 168 12.55 -4.40 2.79
C GLY A 168 13.34 -5.53 3.47
N ARG A 169 12.78 -6.10 4.54
CA ARG A 169 13.36 -7.24 5.27
C ARG A 169 12.72 -8.59 4.94
N SER A 170 11.90 -8.63 3.90
CA SER A 170 11.27 -9.85 3.38
C SER A 170 12.13 -10.49 2.30
N THR A 171 12.20 -11.82 2.33
CA THR A 171 12.87 -12.60 1.28
C THR A 171 11.92 -12.87 0.11
N GLY A 172 12.46 -13.46 -0.96
CA GLY A 172 11.73 -13.83 -2.17
C GLY A 172 12.46 -13.37 -3.41
N ASP A 173 12.57 -14.25 -4.38
CA ASP A 173 13.38 -14.01 -5.58
C ASP A 173 12.58 -13.33 -6.69
N TYR A 174 11.30 -13.64 -6.81
CA TYR A 174 10.46 -13.13 -7.89
C TYR A 174 9.20 -12.45 -7.38
N LEU A 175 8.83 -11.39 -8.10
CA LEU A 175 7.58 -10.66 -7.98
C LEU A 175 6.59 -11.23 -8.99
N THR A 176 5.36 -11.44 -8.53
CA THR A 176 4.29 -12.01 -9.35
C THR A 176 3.06 -11.12 -9.44
N TYR A 177 3.22 -9.86 -9.06
CA TYR A 177 2.22 -8.79 -9.24
C TYR A 177 0.85 -9.13 -8.65
N GLY A 178 0.86 -9.90 -7.54
CA GLY A 178 -0.30 -10.27 -6.76
C GLY A 178 -0.62 -11.75 -6.76
N ARG A 179 -0.13 -12.55 -7.72
CA ARG A 179 -0.39 -13.99 -7.77
C ARG A 179 0.06 -14.70 -6.49
N VAL A 180 1.34 -14.60 -6.14
CA VAL A 180 1.93 -15.21 -4.96
C VAL A 180 1.78 -14.29 -3.76
N GLU A 181 1.93 -12.99 -3.95
CA GLU A 181 1.84 -12.01 -2.86
C GLU A 181 0.48 -12.04 -2.15
N SER A 182 -0.63 -12.22 -2.87
CA SER A 182 -1.95 -12.35 -2.23
C SER A 182 -2.04 -13.54 -1.27
N ARG A 183 -1.46 -14.69 -1.65
CA ARG A 183 -1.37 -15.88 -0.80
C ARG A 183 -0.41 -15.69 0.37
N ASP A 184 0.62 -14.87 0.20
CA ASP A 184 1.50 -14.51 1.30
C ASP A 184 0.76 -13.64 2.32
N ILE A 185 -0.09 -12.71 1.87
CA ILE A 185 -0.93 -11.92 2.77
C ILE A 185 -1.95 -12.82 3.49
N SER A 186 -2.59 -13.78 2.79
CA SER A 186 -3.49 -14.75 3.43
C SER A 186 -2.81 -15.55 4.55
N GLN A 187 -1.55 -15.96 4.36
CA GLN A 187 -0.76 -16.61 5.42
C GLN A 187 -0.31 -15.65 6.54
N ILE A 188 -0.16 -14.34 6.26
CA ILE A 188 -0.01 -13.35 7.34
C ILE A 188 -1.31 -13.27 8.15
N ILE A 189 -2.47 -13.30 7.50
CA ILE A 189 -3.76 -13.28 8.21
C ILE A 189 -3.85 -14.51 9.13
N ASP A 190 -3.50 -15.71 8.64
CA ASP A 190 -3.41 -16.93 9.47
C ASP A 190 -2.49 -16.72 10.69
N ASP A 191 -1.25 -16.27 10.47
CA ASP A 191 -0.26 -16.10 11.54
C ASP A 191 -0.66 -15.04 12.57
N MET A 192 -1.39 -13.99 12.16
CA MET A 192 -1.91 -12.95 13.05
C MET A 192 -3.14 -13.40 13.82
N GLU A 193 -4.03 -14.18 13.19
CA GLU A 193 -5.19 -14.78 13.85
C GLU A 193 -4.76 -15.75 14.94
N ASP A 194 -3.78 -16.62 14.65
CA ASP A 194 -3.20 -17.58 15.61
C ASP A 194 -2.55 -16.91 16.84
N LYS A 195 -2.16 -15.64 16.71
CA LYS A 195 -1.56 -14.85 17.80
C LYS A 195 -2.56 -13.93 18.51
N ASP A 196 -3.84 -14.02 18.19
CA ASP A 196 -4.90 -13.12 18.70
C ASP A 196 -4.57 -11.63 18.40
N LEU A 197 -3.94 -11.39 17.24
CA LEU A 197 -3.55 -10.07 16.77
C LEU A 197 -4.54 -9.47 15.77
N LEU A 198 -5.58 -10.21 15.36
CA LEU A 198 -6.69 -9.66 14.59
C LEU A 198 -7.88 -9.37 15.51
N ASN A 199 -8.53 -8.22 15.33
CA ASN A 199 -9.73 -7.87 16.07
C ASN A 199 -10.68 -7.06 15.18
N GLY A 200 -11.99 -7.27 15.32
CA GLY A 200 -13.00 -6.53 14.57
C GLY A 200 -12.87 -6.73 13.05
N ARG A 201 -13.16 -5.67 12.29
CA ARG A 201 -13.05 -5.71 10.82
C ARG A 201 -11.60 -5.79 10.37
N LEU A 202 -11.31 -6.65 9.39
CA LEU A 202 -10.03 -6.76 8.73
C LEU A 202 -10.06 -6.02 7.39
N ILE A 203 -9.26 -4.96 7.29
CA ILE A 203 -9.15 -4.15 6.08
C ILE A 203 -7.76 -4.30 5.49
N ILE A 204 -7.64 -4.32 4.16
CA ILE A 204 -6.36 -4.21 3.49
C ILE A 204 -6.26 -2.86 2.78
N MET A 205 -5.24 -2.08 3.14
CA MET A 205 -4.91 -0.83 2.50
C MET A 205 -3.62 -0.98 1.70
N GLY A 206 -3.61 -0.53 0.45
CA GLY A 206 -2.44 -0.63 -0.41
C GLY A 206 -2.26 0.56 -1.32
N GLY A 207 -1.00 0.86 -1.67
CA GLY A 207 -0.64 1.86 -2.68
C GLY A 207 0.03 1.21 -3.89
N SER A 208 -0.39 1.57 -5.11
CA SER A 208 0.22 1.11 -6.37
C SER A 208 0.32 -0.42 -6.44
N TYR A 209 1.53 -0.99 -6.42
CA TYR A 209 1.75 -2.43 -6.29
C TYR A 209 1.02 -3.07 -5.11
N GLY A 210 1.06 -2.45 -3.94
CA GLY A 210 0.35 -2.93 -2.75
C GLY A 210 -1.17 -2.91 -2.92
N ALA A 211 -1.72 -1.95 -3.69
CA ALA A 211 -3.15 -1.90 -4.00
C ALA A 211 -3.57 -3.05 -4.91
N ALA A 212 -2.76 -3.38 -5.92
CA ALA A 212 -2.96 -4.53 -6.79
C ALA A 212 -2.91 -5.86 -6.01
N VAL A 213 -2.02 -5.98 -5.02
CA VAL A 213 -1.97 -7.12 -4.11
C VAL A 213 -3.22 -7.16 -3.22
N ALA A 214 -3.62 -6.03 -2.62
CA ALA A 214 -4.78 -5.95 -1.74
C ALA A 214 -6.07 -6.42 -2.41
N VAL A 215 -6.35 -5.94 -3.62
CA VAL A 215 -7.51 -6.36 -4.42
C VAL A 215 -7.44 -7.87 -4.70
N GLN A 216 -6.27 -8.41 -5.07
CA GLN A 216 -6.12 -9.83 -5.33
C GLN A 216 -6.22 -10.69 -4.07
N THR A 217 -5.81 -10.20 -2.90
CA THR A 217 -6.01 -10.89 -1.62
C THR A 217 -7.48 -11.00 -1.27
N ALA A 218 -8.25 -9.90 -1.37
CA ALA A 218 -9.68 -9.90 -1.05
C ALA A 218 -10.51 -10.81 -1.98
N ALA A 219 -10.02 -11.10 -3.19
CA ALA A 219 -10.67 -12.06 -4.08
C ALA A 219 -10.45 -13.54 -3.69
N ILE A 220 -9.50 -13.84 -2.80
CA ILE A 220 -9.16 -15.22 -2.41
C ILE A 220 -9.31 -15.50 -0.91
N ASP A 221 -9.47 -14.47 -0.08
CA ASP A 221 -9.56 -14.59 1.37
C ASP A 221 -10.81 -13.87 1.88
N ASN A 222 -11.79 -14.66 2.33
CA ASN A 222 -13.10 -14.18 2.76
C ASN A 222 -13.09 -13.51 4.15
N ARG A 223 -11.95 -13.51 4.85
CA ARG A 223 -11.80 -12.78 6.13
C ARG A 223 -11.60 -11.29 5.91
N VAL A 224 -11.30 -10.85 4.69
CA VAL A 224 -11.14 -9.42 4.37
C VAL A 224 -12.51 -8.77 4.26
N ASP A 225 -12.77 -7.75 5.08
CA ASP A 225 -14.06 -7.05 5.13
C ASP A 225 -14.13 -5.81 4.24
N ALA A 226 -12.99 -5.22 3.89
CA ALA A 226 -12.92 -4.08 2.98
C ALA A 226 -11.51 -3.87 2.40
N VAL A 227 -11.42 -3.17 1.26
CA VAL A 227 -10.15 -2.78 0.63
C VAL A 227 -10.07 -1.28 0.39
N ILE A 228 -8.93 -0.68 0.73
CA ILE A 228 -8.55 0.68 0.30
C ILE A 228 -7.42 0.56 -0.72
N ALA A 229 -7.74 0.80 -1.99
CA ALA A 229 -6.82 0.70 -3.11
C ALA A 229 -6.44 2.09 -3.62
N MET A 230 -5.26 2.57 -3.22
CA MET A 230 -4.73 3.83 -3.72
C MET A 230 -3.89 3.59 -4.96
N GLU A 231 -4.16 4.35 -6.02
CA GLU A 231 -3.42 4.35 -7.28
C GLU A 231 -3.15 2.93 -7.88
N PRO A 232 -4.15 2.00 -7.87
CA PRO A 232 -3.98 0.65 -8.40
C PRO A 232 -3.89 0.63 -9.93
N PHE A 233 -3.45 -0.51 -10.45
CA PHE A 233 -3.48 -0.84 -11.88
C PHE A 233 -4.37 -2.04 -12.19
N THR A 234 -4.83 -2.14 -13.44
CA THR A 234 -5.73 -3.23 -13.89
C THR A 234 -4.98 -4.53 -14.20
N SER A 235 -3.78 -4.44 -14.78
CA SER A 235 -2.87 -5.58 -15.01
C SER A 235 -1.44 -5.11 -15.25
N LEU A 236 -0.46 -6.01 -15.08
CA LEU A 236 0.94 -5.73 -15.41
C LEU A 236 1.12 -5.37 -16.89
N LYS A 237 0.41 -6.06 -17.79
CA LYS A 237 0.46 -5.77 -19.24
C LYS A 237 0.06 -4.32 -19.51
N GLU A 238 -0.93 -3.79 -18.80
CA GLU A 238 -1.41 -2.44 -19.08
C GLU A 238 -0.50 -1.33 -18.55
N VAL A 239 0.27 -1.56 -17.48
CA VAL A 239 1.22 -0.56 -16.94
C VAL A 239 2.65 -0.70 -17.45
N ALA A 240 3.05 -1.87 -17.94
CA ALA A 240 4.40 -2.09 -18.44
C ALA A 240 4.84 -1.12 -19.55
N PRO A 241 3.98 -0.71 -20.51
CA PRO A 241 4.32 0.31 -21.49
C PRO A 241 4.64 1.67 -20.87
N ASP A 242 3.89 2.10 -19.85
CA ASP A 242 4.10 3.38 -19.18
C ASP A 242 5.39 3.36 -18.34
N PHE A 243 5.69 2.25 -17.67
CA PHE A 243 7.00 2.05 -17.04
C PHE A 243 8.16 2.06 -18.04
N ALA A 244 7.99 1.45 -19.22
CA ALA A 244 9.00 1.48 -20.26
C ALA A 244 9.26 2.91 -20.75
N ARG A 245 8.19 3.70 -20.96
CA ARG A 245 8.28 5.12 -21.34
C ARG A 245 8.99 5.96 -20.30
N GLN A 246 8.70 5.75 -19.01
CA GLN A 246 9.39 6.47 -17.93
C GLN A 246 10.88 6.13 -17.88
N ARG A 247 11.24 4.84 -18.02
CA ARG A 247 12.65 4.41 -17.89
C ARG A 247 13.50 4.70 -19.11
N LEU A 248 12.94 4.61 -20.31
CA LEU A 248 13.69 4.72 -21.57
C LEU A 248 13.42 6.04 -22.31
N GLY A 249 12.50 6.88 -21.81
CA GLY A 249 12.11 8.13 -22.46
C GLY A 249 11.64 7.90 -23.90
N LEU A 250 12.11 8.74 -24.83
CA LEU A 250 11.78 8.64 -26.25
C LEU A 250 12.22 7.30 -26.89
N LEU A 251 13.22 6.61 -26.32
CA LEU A 251 13.64 5.30 -26.83
C LEU A 251 12.55 4.22 -26.65
N ALA A 252 11.66 4.39 -25.67
CA ALA A 252 10.51 3.48 -25.51
C ALA A 252 9.58 3.50 -26.71
N MET A 253 9.52 4.60 -27.47
CA MET A 253 8.67 4.71 -28.66
C MET A 253 9.12 3.77 -29.79
N LEU A 254 10.37 3.32 -29.77
CA LEU A 254 10.90 2.33 -30.72
C LEU A 254 10.44 0.90 -30.39
N ILE A 255 9.91 0.68 -29.18
CA ILE A 255 9.43 -0.63 -28.72
C ILE A 255 7.90 -0.66 -28.86
N GLY A 256 7.40 -1.42 -29.84
CA GLY A 256 5.96 -1.59 -30.02
C GLY A 256 5.30 -2.23 -28.80
N LYS A 257 4.05 -1.83 -28.49
CA LYS A 257 3.26 -2.37 -27.36
C LYS A 257 3.23 -3.91 -27.34
N LYS A 258 3.12 -4.54 -28.51
CA LYS A 258 3.14 -6.00 -28.68
C LYS A 258 4.46 -6.64 -28.20
N GLU A 259 5.59 -5.98 -28.42
CA GLU A 259 6.89 -6.49 -27.94
C GLU A 259 7.01 -6.35 -26.42
N ILE A 260 6.48 -5.27 -25.84
CA ILE A 260 6.39 -5.13 -24.38
C ILE A 260 5.53 -6.23 -23.78
N TYR A 261 4.38 -6.56 -24.40
CA TYR A 261 3.54 -7.66 -23.93
C TYR A 261 4.24 -9.02 -23.97
N LYS A 262 5.00 -9.33 -25.02
CA LYS A 262 5.82 -10.55 -25.07
C LYS A 262 6.88 -10.59 -23.96
N ILE A 263 7.46 -9.44 -23.60
CA ILE A 263 8.38 -9.35 -22.46
C ILE A 263 7.64 -9.67 -21.16
N VAL A 264 6.42 -9.16 -20.99
CA VAL A 264 5.55 -9.45 -19.84
C VAL A 264 5.17 -10.94 -19.78
N ASP A 265 4.79 -11.57 -20.90
CA ASP A 265 4.48 -13.01 -20.97
C ASP A 265 5.68 -13.86 -20.56
N LYS A 266 6.86 -13.47 -21.00
CA LYS A 266 8.11 -14.13 -20.64
C LYS A 266 8.47 -13.92 -19.17
N ALA A 267 8.18 -12.74 -18.61
CA ALA A 267 8.31 -12.46 -17.19
C ALA A 267 7.38 -13.37 -16.37
N GLY A 268 6.13 -13.53 -16.81
CA GLY A 268 5.17 -14.50 -16.26
C GLY A 268 5.72 -15.92 -16.28
N SER A 269 6.34 -16.34 -17.39
CA SER A 269 6.99 -17.65 -17.50
C SER A 269 8.15 -17.84 -16.52
N ILE A 270 8.97 -16.79 -16.29
CA ILE A 270 10.11 -16.83 -15.35
C ILE A 270 9.62 -16.93 -13.90
N ALA A 271 8.65 -16.10 -13.54
CA ALA A 271 8.16 -15.97 -12.16
C ALA A 271 6.95 -16.85 -11.84
N LYS A 272 6.47 -17.63 -12.81
CA LYS A 272 5.36 -18.59 -12.71
C LYS A 272 4.01 -17.95 -12.36
N PHE A 273 3.66 -16.89 -13.06
CA PHE A 273 2.31 -16.30 -13.04
C PHE A 273 1.83 -16.05 -14.48
N ASP A 274 0.52 -15.96 -14.66
CA ASP A 274 -0.09 -15.64 -15.95
C ASP A 274 -0.52 -14.17 -15.98
N PRO A 275 0.14 -13.30 -16.77
CA PRO A 275 -0.17 -11.87 -16.80
C PRO A 275 -1.55 -11.51 -17.36
N ASP A 276 -2.27 -12.44 -17.99
CA ASP A 276 -3.62 -12.24 -18.52
C ASP A 276 -4.71 -12.64 -17.52
N THR A 277 -4.43 -13.59 -16.63
CA THR A 277 -5.42 -14.11 -15.67
C THR A 277 -5.15 -13.69 -14.23
N ASP A 278 -3.88 -13.58 -13.82
CA ASP A 278 -3.47 -13.13 -12.49
C ASP A 278 -3.42 -11.59 -12.45
N THR A 279 -4.60 -10.95 -12.49
CA THR A 279 -4.72 -9.49 -12.59
C THR A 279 -5.70 -8.91 -11.58
N PRO A 280 -5.48 -7.67 -11.09
CA PRO A 280 -6.46 -6.95 -10.27
C PRO A 280 -7.83 -6.83 -10.93
N LEU A 281 -7.88 -6.66 -12.27
CA LEU A 281 -9.15 -6.58 -12.99
C LEU A 281 -9.96 -7.88 -12.96
N LYS A 282 -9.30 -9.05 -12.99
CA LYS A 282 -9.98 -10.34 -12.81
C LYS A 282 -10.36 -10.61 -11.37
N ALA A 283 -9.54 -10.16 -10.43
CA ALA A 283 -9.82 -10.29 -9.01
C ALA A 283 -11.04 -9.45 -8.59
N VAL A 284 -11.10 -8.17 -8.98
CA VAL A 284 -12.16 -7.26 -8.54
C VAL A 284 -13.56 -7.73 -8.92
N GLN A 285 -13.69 -8.47 -10.02
CA GLN A 285 -14.95 -9.06 -10.50
C GLN A 285 -15.50 -10.16 -9.59
N GLN A 286 -14.69 -10.67 -8.66
CA GLN A 286 -15.04 -11.74 -7.71
C GLN A 286 -15.28 -11.20 -6.29
N ILE A 287 -15.19 -9.89 -6.08
CA ILE A 287 -15.22 -9.27 -4.76
C ILE A 287 -16.61 -8.65 -4.51
N GLU A 288 -17.25 -9.07 -3.42
CA GLU A 288 -18.56 -8.56 -2.98
C GLU A 288 -18.46 -7.54 -1.83
N ILE A 289 -17.29 -7.44 -1.18
CA ILE A 289 -17.03 -6.48 -0.10
C ILE A 289 -16.78 -5.05 -0.64
N PRO A 290 -16.96 -4.01 0.19
CA PRO A 290 -16.65 -2.63 -0.19
C PRO A 290 -15.18 -2.42 -0.60
N ILE A 291 -14.97 -1.67 -1.67
CA ILE A 291 -13.64 -1.22 -2.12
C ILE A 291 -13.63 0.29 -2.35
N LEU A 292 -12.74 0.99 -1.65
CA LEU A 292 -12.44 2.40 -1.91
C LEU A 292 -11.24 2.51 -2.86
N PHE A 293 -11.50 3.01 -4.05
CA PHE A 293 -10.47 3.39 -5.03
C PHE A 293 -10.15 4.87 -4.89
N ILE A 294 -8.87 5.19 -4.75
CA ILE A 294 -8.39 6.58 -4.67
C ILE A 294 -7.32 6.78 -5.73
N HIS A 295 -7.39 7.86 -6.50
CA HIS A 295 -6.41 8.11 -7.55
C HIS A 295 -6.13 9.58 -7.77
N GLY A 296 -4.87 9.92 -8.04
CA GLY A 296 -4.47 11.26 -8.46
C GLY A 296 -4.78 11.50 -9.93
N LYS A 297 -5.43 12.61 -10.26
CA LYS A 297 -5.82 12.89 -11.65
C LYS A 297 -4.62 13.14 -12.57
N ASP A 298 -3.52 13.63 -12.02
CA ASP A 298 -2.29 13.95 -12.73
C ASP A 298 -1.28 12.80 -12.70
N ASP A 299 -1.72 11.59 -12.31
CA ASP A 299 -0.91 10.39 -12.36
C ASP A 299 -0.56 10.02 -13.80
N LYS A 300 0.71 10.26 -14.16
CA LYS A 300 1.28 9.89 -15.46
C LYS A 300 1.98 8.53 -15.41
N HIS A 301 2.12 7.94 -14.23
CA HIS A 301 2.76 6.64 -14.07
C HIS A 301 1.77 5.49 -14.23
N ILE A 302 0.62 5.64 -13.57
CA ILE A 302 -0.52 4.76 -13.66
C ILE A 302 -1.71 5.68 -13.90
N PRO A 303 -2.18 5.89 -15.15
CA PRO A 303 -3.27 6.81 -15.39
C PRO A 303 -4.53 6.43 -14.61
N PHE A 304 -5.24 7.42 -14.05
CA PHE A 304 -6.40 7.18 -13.17
C PHE A 304 -7.53 6.36 -13.81
N ARG A 305 -7.54 6.22 -15.15
CA ARG A 305 -8.37 5.25 -15.89
C ARG A 305 -8.34 3.86 -15.26
N HIS A 306 -7.22 3.45 -14.68
CA HIS A 306 -7.11 2.14 -14.03
C HIS A 306 -8.06 2.00 -12.84
N SER A 307 -8.18 3.04 -11.99
CA SER A 307 -9.18 3.04 -10.92
C SER A 307 -10.60 3.17 -11.46
N GLN A 308 -10.81 3.87 -12.58
CA GLN A 308 -12.14 3.90 -13.23
C GLN A 308 -12.55 2.52 -13.71
N ASP A 309 -11.67 1.83 -14.44
CA ASP A 309 -11.91 0.49 -14.98
C ASP A 309 -12.14 -0.53 -13.85
N LEU A 310 -11.34 -0.47 -12.76
CA LEU A 310 -11.51 -1.34 -11.60
C LEU A 310 -12.82 -1.05 -10.85
N ASN A 311 -13.14 0.24 -10.62
CA ASN A 311 -14.39 0.62 -9.96
C ASN A 311 -15.62 0.20 -10.77
N ALA A 312 -15.57 0.35 -12.10
CA ALA A 312 -16.67 -0.07 -12.98
C ALA A 312 -16.87 -1.60 -12.98
N ALA A 313 -15.83 -2.36 -12.69
CA ALA A 313 -15.87 -3.82 -12.59
C ALA A 313 -16.17 -4.35 -11.17
N ALA A 314 -16.14 -3.49 -10.15
CA ALA A 314 -16.36 -3.86 -8.75
C ALA A 314 -17.86 -3.94 -8.43
N CYS A 315 -18.26 -4.91 -7.59
CA CYS A 315 -19.63 -5.00 -7.08
C CYS A 315 -19.97 -3.80 -6.18
N CYS A 316 -19.04 -3.46 -5.26
CA CYS A 316 -19.22 -2.45 -4.22
C CYS A 316 -18.08 -1.40 -4.25
N GLY A 317 -17.81 -0.82 -5.42
CA GLY A 317 -16.74 0.17 -5.61
C GLY A 317 -17.16 1.61 -5.31
N LYS A 318 -16.33 2.35 -4.59
CA LYS A 318 -16.37 3.82 -4.49
C LYS A 318 -15.09 4.40 -5.08
N LEU A 319 -15.19 5.37 -5.98
CA LEU A 319 -14.05 6.03 -6.61
C LEU A 319 -13.91 7.49 -6.14
N VAL A 320 -12.71 7.85 -5.70
CA VAL A 320 -12.30 9.21 -5.35
C VAL A 320 -11.14 9.63 -6.24
N ILE A 321 -11.32 10.70 -6.99
CA ILE A 321 -10.27 11.31 -7.83
C ILE A 321 -9.83 12.62 -7.21
N ILE A 322 -8.52 12.81 -7.03
CA ILE A 322 -7.95 14.01 -6.41
C ILE A 322 -7.20 14.83 -7.46
N ASP A 323 -7.66 16.05 -7.71
CA ASP A 323 -6.99 17.02 -8.59
C ASP A 323 -5.62 17.44 -8.03
N GLY A 324 -4.62 17.66 -8.88
CA GLY A 324 -3.29 18.11 -8.48
C GLY A 324 -2.40 17.03 -7.86
N LYS A 325 -2.87 15.79 -7.77
CA LYS A 325 -2.12 14.63 -7.24
C LYS A 325 -1.64 13.71 -8.34
N ASN A 326 -0.44 13.16 -8.15
CA ASN A 326 0.22 12.21 -9.04
C ASN A 326 0.76 11.00 -8.24
N HIS A 327 1.31 10.00 -8.93
CA HIS A 327 1.84 8.75 -8.35
C HIS A 327 2.89 8.94 -7.26
N MET A 328 3.62 10.06 -7.31
CA MET A 328 4.75 10.30 -6.41
C MET A 328 4.33 11.02 -5.14
N ASN A 329 3.10 11.53 -5.07
CA ASN A 329 2.69 12.36 -3.95
C ASN A 329 1.34 12.01 -3.33
N LEU A 330 0.43 11.34 -4.05
CA LEU A 330 -0.88 10.97 -3.49
C LEU A 330 -0.72 10.12 -2.21
N ALA A 331 0.02 9.02 -2.27
CA ALA A 331 0.20 8.13 -1.13
C ALA A 331 1.06 8.68 0.02
N PHE A 332 1.75 9.82 -0.18
CA PHE A 332 2.81 10.31 0.71
C PHE A 332 2.56 11.71 1.26
N GLU A 333 1.79 12.53 0.56
CA GLU A 333 1.45 13.86 1.04
C GLU A 333 0.32 13.80 2.04
N ASP A 334 0.59 14.40 3.20
CA ASP A 334 -0.39 14.77 4.22
C ASP A 334 -1.28 15.89 3.70
N THR A 335 -2.15 15.59 2.73
CA THR A 335 -3.20 16.52 2.36
C THR A 335 -4.48 16.13 3.05
N TYR A 336 -4.99 17.06 3.88
CA TYR A 336 -6.24 16.94 4.62
C TYR A 336 -7.39 16.27 3.84
N PRO A 337 -7.63 16.57 2.53
CA PRO A 337 -8.75 15.96 1.83
C PRO A 337 -8.65 14.44 1.72
N LEU A 338 -7.44 13.89 1.54
CA LEU A 338 -7.25 12.45 1.33
C LEU A 338 -7.46 11.67 2.63
N ARG A 339 -6.94 12.18 3.74
CA ARG A 339 -7.05 11.52 5.04
C ARG A 339 -8.47 11.50 5.54
N ASP A 340 -9.15 12.64 5.50
CA ASP A 340 -10.53 12.75 5.96
C ASP A 340 -11.43 11.83 5.13
N GLU A 341 -11.21 11.72 3.81
CA GLU A 341 -11.97 10.80 2.97
C GLU A 341 -11.78 9.33 3.40
N ILE A 342 -10.54 8.90 3.67
CA ILE A 342 -10.25 7.53 4.12
C ILE A 342 -10.85 7.27 5.50
N ILE A 343 -10.63 8.17 6.45
CA ILE A 343 -11.12 8.01 7.82
C ILE A 343 -12.65 8.03 7.85
N ASN A 344 -13.28 8.99 7.17
CA ASN A 344 -14.73 9.04 7.08
C ASN A 344 -15.29 7.77 6.44
N TRP A 345 -14.66 7.25 5.39
CA TRP A 345 -15.09 5.99 4.77
C TRP A 345 -14.91 4.78 5.70
N LEU A 346 -13.85 4.76 6.51
CA LEU A 346 -13.60 3.72 7.51
C LEU A 346 -14.60 3.76 8.68
N GLU A 347 -15.05 4.95 9.07
CA GLU A 347 -15.99 5.19 10.18
C GLU A 347 -17.47 5.14 9.73
N ASP A 348 -17.73 5.10 8.44
CA ASP A 348 -19.05 4.99 7.87
C ASP A 348 -19.55 3.53 7.95
N ASP A 349 -20.23 3.22 9.06
CA ASP A 349 -20.81 1.90 9.42
C ASP A 349 -21.92 1.40 8.47
N ARG A 350 -21.99 1.90 7.23
CA ARG A 350 -22.94 1.40 6.24
C ARG A 350 -22.54 -0.01 5.80
N GLU A 351 -23.23 -1.00 6.38
CA GLU A 351 -23.41 -2.35 5.85
C GLU A 351 -23.52 -2.29 4.31
N PRO A 352 -22.85 -3.19 3.56
CA PRO A 352 -22.97 -3.22 2.12
C PRO A 352 -24.44 -3.41 1.76
N THR A 353 -25.08 -2.37 1.25
CA THR A 353 -26.43 -2.46 0.70
C THR A 353 -26.34 -3.28 -0.58
N GLY A 354 -26.36 -4.60 -0.42
CA GLY A 354 -26.65 -5.57 -1.46
C GLY A 354 -28.09 -5.41 -1.92
N GLY A 355 -28.39 -4.28 -2.55
CA GLY A 355 -29.64 -4.04 -3.25
C GLY A 355 -29.35 -4.19 -4.73
N LYS A 356 -29.61 -5.38 -5.29
CA LYS A 356 -30.00 -5.43 -6.71
C LYS A 356 -31.17 -4.48 -6.84
N GLY A 357 -30.96 -3.38 -7.56
CA GLY A 357 -32.08 -2.58 -8.02
C GLY A 357 -32.97 -3.49 -8.84
N ASP A 358 -34.17 -3.76 -8.33
CA ASP A 358 -35.26 -4.27 -9.14
C ASP A 358 -35.48 -3.25 -10.26
N LEU A 359 -35.09 -3.66 -11.47
CA LEU A 359 -35.52 -3.01 -12.70
C LEU A 359 -36.92 -3.53 -12.98
N ASP A 360 -37.92 -2.78 -12.54
CA ASP A 360 -39.24 -2.75 -13.18
C ASP A 360 -39.22 -1.86 -14.42
#